data_AF-A0A9D7NGM7-F1
#
_entry.id   AF-A0A9D7NGM7-F1
#
_cell.length_a   1.000
_cell.length_b   1.000
_cell.length_c   1.000
_cell.angle_alpha   90.00
_cell.angle_beta   90.00
_cell.angle_gamma   90.00
#
_symmetry.space_group_name_H-M   'P 1'
#
loop_
_entity.id
_entity.type
_entity.pdbx_description
1 polymer ?
#
loop_
_entity_poly.entity_id
_entity_poly.type
_entity_poly.pdbx_seq_one_letter_code
_entity_poly.pdbx_strand_id
1 'polypeptide(L)'
;MQSSRELNFSPGSRYAYCNTAYMLLAEIIQKVSGQEFEQWMRNNIFRPLDMNDTYVMDIQGEIFPQCADSYAMSDKNVWIRIKRGLSGGLVVFSPT
;
A
#
# COMPACT_ATOMS: atom_id res chain seq x y z
N MET A 1 16.82 -14.86 11.47
CA MET A 1 15.35 -14.76 11.33
C MET A 1 14.81 -16.17 11.18
N GLN A 2 13.97 -16.65 12.11
CA GLN A 2 13.42 -18.01 12.03
C GLN A 2 12.37 -18.07 10.93
N SER A 3 12.68 -18.75 9.82
CA SER A 3 11.69 -19.19 8.84
C SER A 3 11.04 -20.47 9.37
N SER A 4 10.11 -20.34 10.32
CA SER A 4 9.27 -21.47 10.68
C SER A 4 8.26 -21.71 9.54
N ARG A 5 8.20 -22.93 9.01
CA ARG A 5 7.18 -23.35 8.01
C ARG A 5 5.82 -23.64 8.66
N GLU A 6 5.69 -23.43 9.96
CA GLU A 6 4.51 -23.78 10.73
C GLU A 6 3.61 -22.56 10.93
N LEU A 7 2.30 -22.82 10.96
CA LEU A 7 1.32 -21.79 11.28
C LEU A 7 1.41 -21.44 12.77
N ASN A 8 1.37 -20.14 13.09
CA ASN A 8 1.35 -19.67 14.48
C ASN A 8 0.11 -20.17 15.26
N PHE A 9 -0.98 -20.48 14.56
CA PHE A 9 -2.23 -21.04 15.10
C PHE A 9 -3.10 -21.60 13.96
N SER A 10 -4.07 -22.46 14.28
CA SER A 10 -5.00 -23.01 13.29
C SER A 10 -5.80 -21.91 12.57
N PRO A 11 -5.99 -21.97 11.25
CA PRO A 11 -6.76 -20.96 10.52
C PRO A 11 -8.16 -20.74 11.12
N GLY A 12 -8.57 -19.48 11.26
CA GLY A 12 -9.87 -19.11 11.85
C GLY A 12 -9.98 -19.23 13.37
N SER A 13 -9.00 -19.81 14.06
CA SER A 13 -9.05 -19.96 15.53
C SER A 13 -8.68 -18.68 16.30
N ARG A 14 -7.89 -17.80 15.69
CA ARG A 14 -7.43 -16.53 16.27
C ARG A 14 -7.27 -15.48 15.18
N TYR A 15 -7.26 -14.21 15.60
CA TYR A 15 -6.94 -13.06 14.76
C TYR A 15 -5.53 -12.55 15.07
N ALA A 16 -4.76 -12.27 14.02
CA ALA A 16 -3.50 -11.55 14.10
C ALA A 16 -3.35 -10.66 12.86
N TYR A 17 -2.99 -9.39 13.08
CA TYR A 17 -2.76 -8.46 11.98
C TYR A 17 -1.53 -8.89 11.15
N CYS A 18 -1.67 -8.90 9.83
CA CYS A 18 -0.60 -9.32 8.92
C CYS A 18 -0.64 -8.52 7.62
N ASN A 19 0.28 -7.57 7.45
CA ASN A 19 0.42 -6.79 6.20
C ASN A 19 0.69 -7.69 4.99
N THR A 20 1.56 -8.69 5.15
CA THR A 20 1.94 -9.62 4.08
C THR A 20 0.74 -10.42 3.55
N ALA A 21 -0.28 -10.66 4.39
CA ALA A 21 -1.51 -11.32 3.93
C ALA A 21 -2.27 -10.46 2.90
N TYR A 22 -2.28 -9.13 3.05
CA TYR A 22 -2.88 -8.23 2.07
C TYR A 22 -2.05 -8.14 0.78
N MET A 23 -0.72 -8.23 0.86
CA MET A 23 0.12 -8.34 -0.33
C MET A 23 -0.20 -9.63 -1.11
N LEU A 24 -0.40 -10.74 -0.41
CA LEU A 24 -0.83 -12.00 -1.04
C LEU A 24 -2.21 -11.89 -1.69
N LEU A 25 -3.15 -11.14 -1.08
CA LEU A 25 -4.46 -10.89 -1.70
C LEU A 25 -4.34 -10.09 -3.00
N ALA A 26 -3.48 -9.07 -3.05
CA ALA A 26 -3.20 -8.33 -4.28
C ALA A 26 -2.65 -9.28 -5.37
N GLU A 27 -1.72 -10.17 -5.03
CA GLU A 27 -1.20 -11.18 -5.97
C GLU A 27 -2.27 -12.14 -6.49
N ILE A 28 -3.20 -12.57 -5.63
CA ILE A 28 -4.33 -13.41 -6.04
C ILE A 28 -5.20 -12.66 -7.06
N ILE A 29 -5.48 -11.38 -6.83
CA ILE A 29 -6.24 -10.53 -7.77
C ILE A 29 -5.51 -10.43 -9.11
N GLN A 30 -4.19 -10.18 -9.11
CA GLN A 30 -3.39 -10.13 -10.34
C GLN A 30 -3.49 -11.45 -11.12
N LYS A 31 -3.29 -12.57 -10.42
CA LYS A 31 -3.30 -13.90 -11.04
C LYS A 31 -4.66 -14.29 -11.61
N VAL A 32 -5.74 -13.97 -10.92
CA VAL A 32 -7.11 -14.32 -11.35
C VAL A 32 -7.62 -13.38 -12.45
N SER A 33 -7.27 -12.09 -12.37
CA SER A 33 -7.71 -11.10 -13.37
C SER A 33 -6.85 -11.05 -14.63
N GLY A 34 -5.58 -11.47 -14.55
CA GLY A 34 -4.59 -11.29 -15.62
C GLY A 34 -4.15 -9.83 -15.82
N GLN A 35 -4.42 -8.95 -14.85
CA GLN A 35 -4.07 -7.53 -14.88
C GLN A 35 -3.10 -7.19 -13.74
N GLU A 36 -2.24 -6.20 -13.94
CA GLU A 36 -1.49 -5.57 -12.85
C GLU A 36 -2.48 -5.02 -11.80
N PHE A 37 -2.13 -5.12 -10.52
CA PHE A 37 -3.05 -4.78 -9.42
C PHE A 37 -3.50 -3.32 -9.46
N GLU A 38 -2.60 -2.38 -9.78
CA GLU A 38 -2.93 -0.96 -9.94
C GLU A 38 -4.01 -0.76 -11.02
N GLN A 39 -3.84 -1.40 -12.17
CA GLN A 39 -4.76 -1.28 -13.29
C GLN A 39 -6.13 -1.90 -12.95
N TRP A 40 -6.13 -3.02 -12.23
CA TRP A 40 -7.37 -3.63 -11.74
C TRP A 40 -8.10 -2.68 -10.76
N MET A 41 -7.40 -2.10 -9.78
CA MET A 41 -7.98 -1.15 -8.82
C MET A 41 -8.55 0.09 -9.52
N ARG A 42 -7.81 0.66 -10.47
CA ARG A 42 -8.24 1.82 -11.26
C ARG A 42 -9.55 1.55 -12.00
N ASN A 43 -9.64 0.39 -12.66
CA ASN A 43 -10.80 0.06 -13.51
C ASN A 43 -12.03 -0.37 -12.74
N ASN A 44 -11.85 -1.08 -11.62
CA ASN A 44 -12.93 -1.73 -10.89
C ASN A 44 -13.39 -0.96 -9.65
N ILE A 45 -12.54 -0.08 -9.09
CA ILE A 45 -12.85 0.66 -7.86
C ILE A 45 -12.78 2.17 -8.09
N PHE A 46 -11.63 2.70 -8.49
CA PHE A 46 -11.42 4.16 -8.49
C PHE A 46 -12.26 4.86 -9.55
N ARG A 47 -12.23 4.39 -10.80
CA ARG A 47 -12.98 5.01 -11.89
C ARG A 47 -14.51 4.90 -11.71
N PRO A 48 -15.09 3.76 -11.31
CA PRO A 48 -16.53 3.67 -11.04
C PRO A 48 -17.01 4.56 -9.89
N LEU A 49 -16.11 5.02 -9.01
CA LEU A 49 -16.38 5.90 -7.87
C LEU A 49 -15.88 7.33 -8.08
N ASP A 50 -15.47 7.70 -9.29
CA ASP A 50 -14.93 9.02 -9.64
C ASP A 50 -13.70 9.48 -8.81
N MET A 51 -12.91 8.53 -8.31
CA MET A 51 -11.70 8.77 -7.51
C MET A 51 -10.47 9.03 -8.40
N ASN A 52 -10.47 10.15 -9.12
CA ASN A 52 -9.47 10.45 -10.16
C ASN A 52 -8.04 10.71 -9.63
N ASP A 53 -7.92 11.12 -8.36
CA ASP A 53 -6.64 11.44 -7.70
C ASP A 53 -6.21 10.37 -6.68
N THR A 54 -6.61 9.11 -6.89
CA THR A 54 -6.23 7.97 -6.03
C THR A 54 -5.36 6.99 -6.79
N TYR A 55 -4.26 6.55 -6.17
CA TYR A 55 -3.24 5.72 -6.81
C TYR A 55 -2.82 4.54 -5.92
N VAL A 56 -2.48 3.41 -6.54
CA VAL A 56 -1.73 2.34 -5.87
C VAL A 56 -0.25 2.66 -6.06
N MET A 57 0.47 2.97 -4.99
CA MET A 57 1.90 3.29 -5.09
C MET A 57 2.76 2.03 -5.22
N ASP A 58 3.51 1.93 -6.31
CA ASP A 58 4.70 1.07 -6.36
C ASP A 58 5.92 1.82 -5.79
N ILE A 59 6.91 1.08 -5.31
CA ILE A 59 8.14 1.57 -4.67
C ILE A 59 8.99 2.41 -5.65
N GLN A 60 8.66 2.39 -6.94
CA GLN A 60 9.36 3.10 -8.00
C GLN A 60 9.01 4.59 -8.08
N GLY A 61 9.33 5.34 -7.02
CA GLY A 61 9.75 6.75 -7.11
C GLY A 61 8.84 7.74 -7.84
N GLU A 62 7.59 7.40 -8.13
CA GLU A 62 6.69 8.29 -8.85
C GLU A 62 6.35 9.49 -7.97
N ILE A 63 6.54 10.68 -8.54
CA ILE A 63 6.18 11.93 -7.89
C ILE A 63 4.75 12.25 -8.32
N PHE A 64 3.81 11.98 -7.43
CA PHE A 64 2.43 12.39 -7.62
C PHE A 64 2.31 13.90 -7.39
N PRO A 65 1.72 14.65 -8.33
CA PRO A 65 1.46 16.06 -8.12
C PRO A 65 0.50 16.23 -6.93
N GLN A 66 0.64 17.32 -6.18
CA GLN A 66 -0.23 17.65 -5.04
C GLN A 66 -0.12 16.68 -3.84
N CYS A 67 0.93 15.83 -3.79
CA CYS A 67 1.23 15.05 -2.60
C CYS A 67 1.85 15.89 -1.48
N ALA A 68 1.40 15.64 -0.25
CA ALA A 68 2.01 16.22 0.95
C ALA A 68 3.42 15.67 1.19
N ASP A 69 4.30 16.54 1.69
CA ASP A 69 5.64 16.14 2.11
C ASP A 69 5.60 15.32 3.40
N SER A 70 6.34 14.21 3.42
CA SER A 70 6.53 13.41 4.64
C SER A 70 7.67 13.94 5.50
N TYR A 71 7.48 13.93 6.82
CA TYR A 71 8.48 14.31 7.80
C TYR A 71 8.67 13.18 8.82
N ALA A 72 9.92 12.92 9.20
CA ALA A 72 10.26 12.00 10.28
C ALA A 72 11.05 12.74 11.36
N MET A 73 10.90 12.29 12.60
CA MET A 73 11.71 12.79 13.71
C MET A 73 13.13 12.22 13.60
N SER A 74 14.14 13.08 13.69
CA SER A 74 15.53 12.67 13.81
C SER A 74 15.90 12.36 15.26
N ASP A 75 17.00 11.64 15.46
CA ASP A 75 17.58 11.35 16.80
C ASP A 75 17.89 12.61 17.62
N LYS A 76 17.98 13.77 16.95
CA LYS A 76 18.21 15.08 17.58
C LYS A 76 16.92 15.82 17.92
N ASN A 77 15.77 15.16 17.89
CA ASN A 77 14.44 15.76 18.08
C ASN A 77 14.13 16.92 17.13
N VAL A 78 14.62 16.82 15.89
CA VAL A 78 14.30 17.77 14.81
C VAL A 78 13.55 17.04 13.71
N TRP A 79 12.45 17.63 13.23
CA TRP A 79 11.71 17.14 12.07
C TRP A 79 12.51 17.33 10.79
N ILE A 80 12.75 16.23 10.07
CA ILE A 80 13.44 16.24 8.78
C ILE A 80 12.50 15.78 7.67
N ARG A 81 12.50 16.50 6.55
CA ARG A 81 11.74 16.12 5.35
C ARG A 81 12.34 14.86 4.74
N ILE A 82 11.50 13.86 4.49
CA ILE A 82 11.90 12.60 3.85
C ILE A 82 12.01 12.86 2.34
N LYS A 83 13.23 12.90 1.82
CA LYS A 83 13.51 13.23 0.40
C LYS A 83 13.28 12.08 -0.59
N ARG A 84 12.73 10.95 -0.15
CA ARG A 84 12.42 9.79 -0.99
C ARG A 84 10.95 9.43 -0.80
N GLY A 85 10.28 9.17 -1.92
CA GLY A 85 8.85 8.91 -2.01
C GLY A 85 8.33 7.99 -0.92
N LEU A 86 7.09 8.25 -0.52
CA LEU A 86 6.34 7.55 0.51
C LEU A 86 6.62 6.04 0.47
N SER A 87 7.31 5.52 1.48
CA SER A 87 7.49 4.08 1.63
C SER A 87 6.23 3.48 2.27
N GLY A 88 5.38 2.88 1.44
CA GLY A 88 4.31 1.99 1.88
C GLY A 88 3.11 2.68 2.52
N GLY A 89 2.12 3.03 1.70
CA GLY A 89 0.80 3.43 2.14
C GLY A 89 -0.11 3.64 0.94
N LEU A 90 -1.38 3.23 1.04
CA LEU A 90 -2.40 3.69 0.09
C LEU A 90 -2.64 5.17 0.38
N VAL A 91 -2.38 6.04 -0.59
CA VAL A 91 -2.73 7.46 -0.46
C VAL A 91 -4.02 7.68 -1.23
N VAL A 92 -5.08 7.95 -0.48
CA VAL A 92 -6.38 8.33 -1.01
C VAL A 92 -6.47 9.85 -0.89
N PHE A 93 -6.50 10.55 -2.02
CA PHE A 93 -6.94 11.94 -2.05
C PHE A 93 -8.44 11.98 -2.35
N SER A 94 -9.15 12.82 -1.61
CA SER A 94 -10.48 13.31 -1.97
C SER A 94 -10.29 14.76 -2.42
N PRO A 95 -10.56 15.10 -3.69
CA PRO A 95 -10.67 16.50 -4.08
C PRO A 95 -12.06 17.01 -3.69
N THR A 96 -12.09 18.11 -2.94
CA THR A 96 -13.19 19.09 -2.99
C THR A 96 -12.81 20.19 -3.97
#